data_AF-A0A0D0FT01-F1
#
_entry.id   AF-A0A0D0FT01-F1
#
_cell.length_a   1.000
_cell.length_b   1.000
_cell.length_c   1.000
_cell.angle_alpha   90.00
_cell.angle_beta   90.00
_cell.angle_gamma   90.00
#
_symmetry.space_group_name_H-M   'P 1'
#
loop_
_entity.id
_entity.type
_entity.pdbx_description
1 polymer ?
#
loop_
_entity_poly.entity_id
_entity_poly.type
_entity_poly.pdbx_seq_one_letter_code
_entity_poly.pdbx_strand_id
1 'polypeptide(L)'
;MTTAIDLRERHDCWVVMSDLFVDNEVDYAYIAASLRKRCPNLSHAALEAAFFDEVAPVLGSNLLTPIPPVWLAFADEDVIREISVWLDQQQASAFSRFEARCRRAICRRRCIFRSIWQELDRELTALRAP
;
A
#
# COMPACT_ATOMS: atom_id res chain seq x y z
N MET A 1 18.04 -10.20 -4.39
CA MET A 1 18.67 -9.66 -3.16
C MET A 1 18.21 -8.22 -3.02
N THR A 2 17.24 -7.96 -2.15
CA THR A 2 16.79 -6.61 -1.79
C THR A 2 17.94 -5.91 -1.08
N THR A 3 18.38 -4.75 -1.55
CA THR A 3 19.45 -3.98 -0.88
C THR A 3 18.85 -3.14 0.26
N ALA A 4 19.67 -2.66 1.20
CA ALA A 4 19.19 -1.82 2.29
C ALA A 4 18.55 -0.50 1.79
N ILE A 5 19.01 0.01 0.64
CA ILE A 5 18.44 1.18 -0.02
C ILE A 5 17.06 0.85 -0.60
N ASP A 6 16.92 -0.29 -1.27
CA ASP A 6 15.64 -0.78 -1.82
C ASP A 6 14.60 -1.03 -0.71
N LEU A 7 15.03 -1.51 0.48
CA LEU A 7 14.14 -1.71 1.61
C LEU A 7 13.64 -0.40 2.22
N ARG A 8 14.52 0.57 2.43
CA ARG A 8 14.13 1.90 2.95
C ARG A 8 13.17 2.59 2.01
N GLU A 9 13.45 2.56 0.71
CA GLU A 9 12.57 3.14 -0.30
C GLU A 9 11.21 2.45 -0.31
N ARG A 10 11.17 1.11 -0.22
CA ARG A 10 9.92 0.35 -0.09
C ARG A 10 9.10 0.78 1.13
N HIS A 11 9.75 0.98 2.29
CA HIS A 11 9.10 1.48 3.51
C HIS A 11 8.53 2.88 3.30
N ASP A 12 9.27 3.79 2.65
CA ASP A 12 8.77 5.12 2.31
C ASP A 12 7.50 5.04 1.44
N CYS A 13 7.44 4.10 0.49
CA CYS A 13 6.23 3.92 -0.32
C CYS A 13 5.05 3.39 0.49
N TRP A 14 5.29 2.49 1.44
CA TRP A 14 4.24 2.00 2.34
C TRP A 14 3.63 3.13 3.15
N VAL A 15 4.47 3.99 3.73
CA VAL A 15 4.03 5.17 4.48
C VAL A 15 3.17 6.06 3.61
N VAL A 16 3.65 6.44 2.42
CA VAL A 16 2.88 7.31 1.52
C VAL A 16 1.57 6.66 1.07
N MET A 17 1.55 5.34 0.81
CA MET A 17 0.32 4.64 0.44
C MET A 17 -0.64 4.45 1.61
N SER A 18 -0.19 4.58 2.86
CA SER A 18 -1.07 4.47 4.03
C SER A 18 -2.11 5.58 4.07
N ASP A 19 -1.79 6.77 3.53
CA ASP A 19 -2.70 7.91 3.41
C ASP A 19 -3.97 7.59 2.57
N LEU A 20 -3.90 6.57 1.70
CA LEU A 20 -5.07 6.09 0.93
C LEU A 20 -6.15 5.40 1.80
N PHE A 21 -5.82 5.08 3.06
CA PHE A 21 -6.65 4.31 3.99
C PHE A 21 -7.04 5.11 5.25
N VAL A 22 -6.74 6.41 5.26
CA VAL A 22 -7.14 7.36 6.31
C VAL A 22 -8.61 7.74 6.10
N ASP A 23 -9.35 8.02 7.19
CA ASP A 23 -10.78 8.35 7.13
C ASP A 23 -11.01 9.83 6.78
N ASN A 24 -10.46 10.26 5.64
CA ASN A 24 -10.57 11.61 5.10
C ASN A 24 -10.68 11.59 3.56
N GLU A 25 -10.87 12.77 2.96
CA GLU A 25 -10.80 12.90 1.50
C GLU A 25 -9.37 12.65 1.04
N VAL A 26 -9.22 11.67 0.13
CA VAL A 26 -7.90 11.24 -0.36
C VAL A 26 -7.38 12.23 -1.41
N ASP A 27 -6.26 12.89 -1.12
CA ASP A 27 -5.53 13.72 -2.08
C ASP A 27 -4.60 12.84 -2.95
N TYR A 28 -5.18 12.26 -4.01
CA TYR A 28 -4.46 11.39 -4.94
C TYR A 28 -3.28 12.09 -5.64
N ALA A 29 -3.40 13.38 -5.94
CA ALA A 29 -2.34 14.14 -6.61
C ALA A 29 -1.13 14.32 -5.69
N TYR A 30 -1.37 14.69 -4.43
CA TYR A 30 -0.31 14.78 -3.41
C TYR A 30 0.36 13.42 -3.17
N ILE A 31 -0.41 12.34 -3.05
CA ILE A 31 0.12 10.99 -2.84
C ILE A 31 0.96 10.55 -4.05
N ALA A 32 0.48 10.76 -5.27
CA ALA A 32 1.22 10.43 -6.49
C ALA A 32 2.55 11.20 -6.59
N ALA A 33 2.54 12.52 -6.30
CA ALA A 33 3.75 13.34 -6.27
C ALA A 33 4.73 12.88 -5.19
N SER A 34 4.21 12.53 -4.01
CA SER A 34 5.00 12.00 -2.89
C SER A 34 5.65 10.66 -3.21
N LEU A 35 4.93 9.76 -3.90
CA LEU A 35 5.50 8.49 -4.38
C LEU A 35 6.61 8.73 -5.39
N ARG A 36 6.45 9.67 -6.33
CA ARG A 36 7.53 9.97 -7.29
C ARG A 36 8.77 10.57 -6.63
N LYS A 37 8.58 11.37 -5.59
CA LYS A 37 9.66 12.03 -4.85
C LYS A 37 10.39 11.08 -3.89
N ARG A 38 9.65 10.27 -3.13
CA ARG A 38 10.18 9.39 -2.08
C ARG A 38 10.54 7.99 -2.58
N CYS A 39 9.94 7.55 -3.69
CA CYS A 39 10.17 6.26 -4.31
C CYS A 39 10.59 6.37 -5.79
N PRO A 40 11.67 7.13 -6.10
CA PRO A 40 12.04 7.42 -7.48
C PRO A 40 12.47 6.18 -8.30
N ASN A 41 12.96 5.12 -7.64
CA ASN A 41 13.47 3.92 -8.30
C ASN A 41 12.41 2.82 -8.44
N LEU A 42 11.29 2.90 -7.73
CA LEU A 42 10.21 1.93 -7.90
C LEU A 42 9.48 2.15 -9.23
N SER A 43 9.45 1.08 -10.03
CA SER A 43 8.67 1.06 -11.26
C SER A 43 7.17 1.19 -10.96
N HIS A 44 6.39 1.56 -11.97
CA HIS A 44 4.93 1.64 -11.80
C HIS A 44 4.33 0.31 -11.37
N ALA A 45 4.78 -0.80 -11.98
CA ALA A 45 4.35 -2.13 -11.62
C ALA A 45 4.77 -2.53 -10.18
N ALA A 46 5.93 -2.03 -9.71
CA ALA A 46 6.36 -2.25 -8.34
C ALA A 46 5.48 -1.48 -7.33
N LEU A 47 5.06 -0.26 -7.67
CA LEU A 47 4.08 0.50 -6.87
C LEU A 47 2.73 -0.21 -6.82
N GLU A 48 2.25 -0.72 -7.96
CA GLU A 48 1.00 -1.49 -8.00
C GLU A 48 1.08 -2.76 -7.12
N ALA A 49 2.20 -3.49 -7.21
CA ALA A 49 2.44 -4.66 -6.38
C ALA A 49 2.51 -4.29 -4.89
N ALA A 50 3.22 -3.23 -4.51
CA ALA A 50 3.27 -2.75 -3.14
C ALA A 50 1.86 -2.41 -2.62
N PHE A 51 1.04 -1.72 -3.42
CA PHE A 51 -0.33 -1.41 -3.04
C PHE A 51 -1.17 -2.67 -2.81
N PHE A 52 -1.28 -3.56 -3.80
CA PHE A 52 -2.20 -4.71 -3.73
C PHE A 52 -1.70 -5.87 -2.87
N ASP A 53 -0.38 -6.07 -2.80
CA ASP A 53 0.21 -7.27 -2.23
C ASP A 53 0.81 -7.05 -0.83
N GLU A 54 0.99 -5.78 -0.41
CA GLU A 54 1.64 -5.39 0.85
C GLU A 54 0.75 -4.44 1.67
N VAL A 55 0.38 -3.27 1.13
CA VAL A 55 -0.33 -2.21 1.88
C VAL A 55 -1.82 -2.51 2.06
N ALA A 56 -2.57 -2.71 0.96
CA ALA A 56 -4.01 -2.93 0.99
C ALA A 56 -4.44 -4.18 1.79
N PRO A 57 -3.69 -5.30 1.79
CA PRO A 57 -3.99 -6.40 2.67
C PRO A 57 -3.98 -5.98 4.13
N VAL A 58 -2.97 -5.23 4.57
CA VAL A 58 -2.76 -4.88 5.98
C VAL A 58 -3.68 -3.75 6.43
N LEU A 59 -3.70 -2.64 5.70
CA LEU A 59 -4.42 -1.42 6.09
C LEU A 59 -5.86 -1.37 5.57
N GLY A 60 -6.18 -2.14 4.53
CA GLY A 60 -7.50 -2.11 3.88
C GLY A 60 -8.64 -2.59 4.77
N SER A 61 -8.38 -3.23 5.92
CA SER A 61 -9.41 -3.53 6.91
C SER A 61 -10.07 -2.28 7.48
N ASN A 62 -9.37 -1.14 7.50
CA ASN A 62 -9.88 0.12 8.04
C ASN A 62 -11.08 0.65 7.25
N LEU A 63 -11.10 0.42 5.93
CA LEU A 63 -12.22 0.79 5.06
C LEU A 63 -13.40 -0.18 5.15
N LEU A 64 -13.26 -1.28 5.89
CA LEU A 64 -14.20 -2.41 5.91
C LEU A 64 -14.81 -2.64 7.29
N THR A 65 -14.39 -1.89 8.32
CA THR A 65 -14.97 -1.95 9.65
C THR A 65 -16.25 -1.11 9.72
N PRO A 66 -17.35 -1.61 10.32
CA PRO A 66 -18.65 -0.91 10.33
C PRO A 66 -18.65 0.44 11.05
N ILE A 67 -17.74 0.63 12.02
CA ILE A 67 -17.54 1.87 12.78
C ILE A 67 -16.03 2.01 12.95
N PRO A 68 -15.32 2.63 12.01
CA PRO A 68 -13.90 2.88 12.21
C PRO A 68 -13.75 3.90 13.36
N PRO A 69 -12.76 3.73 14.25
CA PRO A 69 -12.22 4.86 15.00
C PRO A 69 -11.86 5.97 13.99
N VAL A 70 -12.00 7.24 14.34
CA VAL A 70 -11.54 8.34 13.46
C VAL A 70 -10.02 8.19 13.29
N TRP A 71 -9.59 7.66 12.15
CA TRP A 71 -8.17 7.50 11.82
C TRP A 71 -7.72 8.77 11.13
N LEU A 72 -7.13 9.69 11.90
CA LEU A 72 -6.66 10.97 11.38
C LEU A 72 -5.33 10.85 10.60
N ALA A 73 -4.49 9.87 10.96
CA ALA A 73 -3.26 9.51 10.28
C ALA A 73 -2.73 8.17 10.84
N PHE A 74 -1.88 7.49 10.07
CA PHE A 74 -1.03 6.42 10.60
C PHE A 74 0.31 7.00 11.05
N ALA A 75 0.90 6.45 12.11
CA ALA A 75 2.31 6.73 12.41
C ALA A 75 3.20 5.92 11.47
N ASP A 76 4.22 6.55 10.88
CA ASP A 76 5.15 5.92 9.92
C ASP A 76 5.73 4.60 10.47
N GLU A 77 6.15 4.60 11.74
CA GLU A 77 6.73 3.43 12.40
C GLU A 77 5.72 2.28 12.55
N ASP A 78 4.44 2.62 12.78
CA ASP A 78 3.37 1.63 12.91
C ASP A 78 3.07 0.99 11.55
N VAL A 79 2.97 1.78 10.48
CA VAL A 79 2.78 1.28 9.10
C VAL A 79 3.88 0.30 8.73
N ILE A 80 5.13 0.72 8.93
CA ILE A 80 6.31 -0.09 8.59
C ILE A 80 6.31 -1.38 9.39
N ARG A 81 6.05 -1.30 10.70
CA ARG A 81 6.05 -2.46 11.59
C ARG A 81 4.95 -3.45 11.20
N GLU A 82 3.72 -2.98 11.01
CA GLU A 82 2.58 -3.85 10.73
C GLU A 82 2.74 -4.58 9.40
N ILE A 83 3.18 -3.87 8.35
CA ILE A 83 3.42 -4.49 7.04
C ILE A 83 4.59 -5.48 7.11
N SER A 84 5.69 -5.13 7.77
CA SER A 84 6.84 -6.02 7.95
C SER A 84 6.46 -7.30 8.70
N VAL A 85 5.77 -7.16 9.84
CA VAL A 85 5.30 -8.30 10.65
C VAL A 85 4.36 -9.17 9.82
N TRP A 86 3.43 -8.56 9.07
CA TRP A 86 2.54 -9.32 8.21
C TRP A 86 3.30 -10.06 7.10
N LEU A 87 4.31 -9.47 6.48
CA LEU A 87 5.15 -10.13 5.46
C LEU A 87 5.94 -11.31 6.03
N ASP A 88 6.47 -11.18 7.24
CA ASP A 88 7.22 -12.25 7.91
C ASP A 88 6.30 -13.42 8.31
N GLN A 89 5.13 -13.11 8.88
CA GLN A 89 4.14 -14.12 9.31
C GLN A 89 3.66 -14.99 8.16
N GLN A 90 3.59 -14.46 6.93
CA GLN A 90 3.17 -15.25 5.77
C GLN A 90 4.12 -16.42 5.50
N GLN A 91 5.40 -16.29 5.84
CA GLN A 91 6.41 -17.29 5.53
C GLN A 91 6.50 -18.41 6.59
N ALA A 92 5.82 -18.26 7.72
CA ALA A 92 5.89 -19.16 8.87
C ALA A 92 5.42 -20.60 8.56
N SER A 93 4.45 -20.79 7.66
CA SER A 93 3.90 -22.11 7.33
C SER A 93 3.32 -22.18 5.91
N ALA A 94 3.01 -23.39 5.44
CA ALA A 94 2.31 -23.55 4.15
C ALA A 94 0.89 -22.95 4.18
N PHE A 95 0.20 -23.06 5.33
CA PHE A 95 -1.13 -22.49 5.51
C PHE A 95 -1.10 -20.96 5.47
N SER A 96 -0.17 -20.32 6.19
CA SER A 96 -0.02 -18.86 6.18
C SER A 96 0.31 -18.32 4.79
N ARG A 97 1.12 -19.04 3.99
CA ARG A 97 1.39 -18.66 2.58
C ARG A 97 0.14 -18.76 1.71
N PHE A 98 -0.68 -19.79 1.93
CA PHE A 98 -1.93 -19.96 1.21
C PHE A 98 -2.93 -18.86 1.57
N GLU A 99 -3.12 -18.58 2.86
CA GLU A 99 -3.97 -17.50 3.35
C GLU A 99 -3.53 -16.15 2.77
N ALA A 100 -2.22 -15.86 2.77
CA ALA A 100 -1.66 -14.67 2.17
C ALA A 100 -2.02 -14.53 0.68
N ARG A 101 -1.87 -15.61 -0.08
CA ARG A 101 -2.20 -15.66 -1.50
C ARG A 101 -3.69 -15.40 -1.72
N CYS A 102 -4.55 -15.96 -0.88
CA CYS A 102 -5.98 -15.68 -0.90
C CYS A 102 -6.27 -14.21 -0.58
N ARG A 103 -5.67 -13.64 0.47
CA ARG A 103 -5.85 -12.24 0.87
C ARG A 103 -5.44 -11.28 -0.24
N ARG A 104 -4.25 -11.47 -0.84
CA ARG A 104 -3.79 -10.70 -2.01
C ARG A 104 -4.73 -10.82 -3.20
N ALA A 105 -5.20 -12.04 -3.51
CA ALA A 105 -6.15 -12.25 -4.60
C ALA A 105 -7.50 -11.56 -4.34
N ILE A 106 -7.98 -11.56 -3.09
CA ILE A 106 -9.18 -10.83 -2.67
C ILE A 106 -8.95 -9.33 -2.84
N CYS A 107 -7.81 -8.79 -2.37
CA CYS A 107 -7.48 -7.37 -2.51
C CYS A 107 -7.48 -6.93 -3.97
N ARG A 108 -6.84 -7.70 -4.87
CA ARG A 108 -6.83 -7.44 -6.32
C ARG A 108 -8.21 -7.54 -6.97
N ARG A 109 -9.14 -8.31 -6.40
CA ARG A 109 -10.49 -8.51 -6.94
C ARG A 109 -11.52 -7.52 -6.37
N ARG A 110 -11.29 -6.95 -5.19
CA ARG A 110 -12.25 -6.03 -4.55
C ARG A 110 -12.31 -4.71 -5.30
N CYS A 111 -13.53 -4.31 -5.68
CA CYS A 111 -13.77 -3.09 -6.44
C CYS A 111 -13.24 -1.83 -5.74
N ILE A 112 -13.36 -1.73 -4.41
CA ILE A 112 -12.89 -0.56 -3.63
C ILE A 112 -11.38 -0.35 -3.81
N PHE A 113 -10.57 -1.39 -3.66
CA PHE A 113 -9.11 -1.23 -3.82
C PHE A 113 -8.73 -0.97 -5.28
N ARG A 114 -9.48 -1.54 -6.23
CA ARG A 114 -9.27 -1.24 -7.65
C ARG A 114 -9.62 0.20 -7.99
N SER A 115 -10.69 0.77 -7.42
CA SER A 115 -11.03 2.18 -7.65
C SER A 115 -10.00 3.12 -7.03
N ILE A 116 -9.53 2.83 -5.80
CA ILE A 116 -8.46 3.61 -5.16
C ILE A 116 -7.19 3.57 -6.02
N TRP A 117 -6.77 2.39 -6.49
CA TRP A 117 -5.61 2.26 -7.36
C TRP A 117 -5.81 2.98 -8.69
N GLN A 118 -7.00 2.91 -9.30
CA GLN A 118 -7.29 3.57 -10.58
C GLN A 118 -7.15 5.09 -10.48
N GLU A 119 -7.61 5.72 -9.40
CA GLU A 119 -7.43 7.17 -9.24
C GLU A 119 -5.96 7.53 -8.99
N LEU A 120 -5.26 6.75 -8.18
CA LEU A 120 -3.82 6.96 -7.98
C LEU A 120 -3.01 6.75 -9.28
N ASP A 121 -3.35 5.74 -10.08
CA ASP A 121 -2.71 5.43 -11.35
C ASP A 121 -2.87 6.57 -12.37
N ARG A 122 -4.06 7.18 -12.43
CA ARG A 122 -4.29 8.35 -13.28
C ARG A 122 -3.33 9.49 -12.93
N GLU A 123 -3.20 9.83 -11.65
CA GLU A 123 -2.28 10.88 -11.20
C GLU A 123 -0.80 10.49 -11.43
N LEU A 124 -0.43 9.25 -11.12
CA LEU A 124 0.92 8.72 -11.36
C LEU A 124 1.31 8.72 -12.85
N THR A 125 0.33 8.60 -13.74
CA THR A 125 0.49 8.64 -15.20
C THR A 125 0.50 10.08 -15.72
N ALA A 126 -0.34 10.96 -15.17
CA ALA A 126 -0.34 12.39 -15.50
C ALA A 126 1.02 13.04 -15.19
N LEU A 127 1.65 12.69 -14.07
CA LEU A 127 2.99 13.16 -13.70
C LEU A 127 4.13 12.63 -14.60
N ARG A 128 3.85 11.67 -15.48
CA ARG A 128 4.80 11.14 -16.46
C ARG A 128 4.60 11.72 -17.86
N ALA A 129 3.48 12.42 -18.10
CA ALA A 129 3.25 13.07 -19.38
C ALA A 129 4.34 14.14 -19.62
N PRO A 130 4.90 14.21 -20.84
CA PRO A 130 6.02 15.10 -21.17
C PRO A 130 5.68 16.58 -21.10
#